data_AF-A0A3R7EM71-F1
#
_entry.id   AF-A0A3R7EM71-F1
#
_cell.length_a   1.000
_cell.length_b   1.000
_cell.length_c   1.000
_cell.angle_alpha   90.00
_cell.angle_beta   90.00
_cell.angle_gamma   90.00
#
_symmetry.space_group_name_H-M   'P 1'
#
loop_
_entity.id
_entity.type
_entity.pdbx_description
1 polymer ?
#
loop_
_entity_poly.entity_id
_entity_poly.type
_entity_poly.pdbx_seq_one_letter_code
_entity_poly.pdbx_strand_id
1 'polypeptide(L)'
;MVCSTGLSMEEIIVSKSIVSQLGMRWDDDLHDGVTHLLAVVVGSDKYKAAKAAKMKVVKLDWLKECSRAAKVVPADQYELGPLEGLCICTTGLYVEDREKVQELCEAAGGIYHPDLNFGSTTHLLAEVSSIIFHIMKSFSSSSPN
;
A
#
# COMPACT_ATOMS: atom_id res chain seq x y z
N MET A 1 9.40 1.97 16.97
CA MET A 1 9.70 0.56 16.62
C MET A 1 9.10 0.25 15.26
N VAL A 2 9.86 -0.43 14.40
CA VAL A 2 9.53 -0.68 13.00
C VAL A 2 9.44 -2.19 12.76
N CYS A 3 8.37 -2.64 12.10
CA CYS A 3 8.23 -3.99 11.56
C CYS A 3 8.02 -3.90 10.04
N SER A 4 8.06 -5.02 9.32
CA SER A 4 7.81 -5.03 7.87
C SER A 4 6.96 -6.20 7.38
N THR A 5 6.41 -6.05 6.16
CA THR A 5 5.67 -7.08 5.44
C THR A 5 5.85 -6.94 3.93
N GLY A 6 6.05 -8.07 3.24
CA GLY A 6 6.20 -8.10 1.78
C GLY A 6 7.56 -7.64 1.25
N LEU A 7 8.56 -7.45 2.11
CA LEU A 7 9.93 -7.11 1.72
C LEU A 7 10.73 -8.39 1.44
N SER A 8 11.64 -8.32 0.47
CA SER A 8 12.68 -9.32 0.25
C SER A 8 13.71 -9.33 1.39
N MET A 9 14.51 -10.40 1.48
CA MET A 9 15.55 -10.51 2.50
C MET A 9 16.59 -9.39 2.38
N GLU A 10 16.96 -9.00 1.16
CA GLU A 10 17.90 -7.91 0.91
C GLU A 10 17.33 -6.57 1.41
N GLU A 11 16.07 -6.27 1.11
CA GLU A 11 15.39 -5.08 1.61
C GLU A 11 15.28 -5.08 3.13
N ILE A 12 15.02 -6.23 3.75
CA ILE A 12 14.98 -6.37 5.22
C ILE A 12 16.34 -6.04 5.82
N ILE A 13 17.43 -6.58 5.28
CA ILE A 13 18.79 -6.34 5.77
C ILE A 13 19.14 -4.85 5.70
N VAL A 14 18.88 -4.21 4.55
CA VAL A 14 19.12 -2.78 4.37
C VAL A 14 18.24 -1.95 5.33
N SER A 15 16.97 -2.33 5.47
CA SER A 15 16.04 -1.62 6.35
C SER A 15 16.45 -1.69 7.82
N LYS A 16 16.85 -2.88 8.30
CA LYS A 16 17.38 -3.09 9.66
C LYS A 16 18.58 -2.19 9.93
N SER A 17 19.50 -2.08 8.97
CA SER A 17 20.68 -1.21 9.08
C SER A 17 20.30 0.26 9.23
N ILE A 18 19.41 0.77 8.36
CA ILE A 18 18.96 2.18 8.42
C ILE A 18 18.23 2.46 9.74
N VAL A 19 17.31 1.57 10.14
CA VAL A 19 16.56 1.69 11.40
C VAL A 19 17.51 1.80 12.59
N SER A 20 18.54 0.96 12.65
CA SER A 20 19.54 1.00 13.71
C SER A 20 20.37 2.29 13.71
N GLN A 21 20.79 2.78 12.53
CA GLN A 21 21.57 4.01 12.40
C GLN A 21 20.78 5.25 12.86
N LEU A 22 19.46 5.22 12.69
CA LEU A 22 18.55 6.28 13.13
C LEU A 22 18.15 6.17 14.62
N GLY A 23 18.74 5.23 15.37
CA GLY A 23 18.40 4.98 16.77
C GLY A 23 17.00 4.39 16.98
N MET A 24 16.36 3.91 15.92
CA MET A 24 15.09 3.20 15.99
C MET A 24 15.33 1.71 16.25
N ARG A 25 14.28 1.01 16.69
CA ARG A 25 14.31 -0.44 16.93
C ARG A 25 13.50 -1.18 15.87
N TRP A 26 14.09 -2.25 15.32
CA TRP A 26 13.40 -3.21 14.46
C TRP A 26 12.78 -4.33 15.29
N ASP A 27 11.61 -4.80 14.88
CA ASP A 27 11.02 -6.06 15.36
C ASP A 27 10.57 -6.93 14.17
N ASP A 28 10.88 -8.22 14.24
CA ASP A 28 10.51 -9.16 13.18
C ASP A 28 9.02 -9.55 13.27
N ASP A 29 8.43 -9.41 14.45
CA ASP A 29 7.01 -9.68 14.71
C ASP A 29 6.20 -8.40 14.88
N LEU A 30 4.92 -8.48 14.51
CA LEU A 30 3.99 -7.38 14.71
C LEU A 30 3.28 -7.56 16.06
N HIS A 31 3.39 -6.56 16.92
CA HIS A 31 2.77 -6.55 18.24
C HIS A 31 2.47 -5.10 18.67
N ASP A 32 1.80 -4.91 19.80
CA ASP A 32 1.26 -3.59 20.23
C ASP A 32 2.32 -2.49 20.40
N GLY A 33 3.56 -2.85 20.75
CA GLY A 33 4.70 -1.91 20.81
C GLY A 33 5.23 -1.41 19.45
N VAL A 34 4.80 -1.97 18.32
CA VAL A 34 5.21 -1.52 16.98
C VAL A 34 4.47 -0.23 16.63
N THR A 35 5.22 0.75 16.14
CA THR A 35 4.67 2.08 15.78
C THR A 35 4.48 2.27 14.29
N HIS A 36 5.35 1.64 13.50
CA HIS A 36 5.42 1.79 12.04
C HIS A 36 5.54 0.41 11.41
N LEU A 37 4.72 0.13 10.41
CA LEU A 37 4.81 -1.06 9.56
C LEU A 37 5.26 -0.62 8.17
N LEU A 38 6.42 -1.09 7.72
CA LEU A 38 6.86 -0.97 6.34
C LEU A 38 6.13 -2.02 5.50
N ALA A 39 5.42 -1.59 4.47
CA ALA A 39 4.66 -2.49 3.61
C ALA A 39 4.91 -2.18 2.13
N VAL A 40 5.02 -3.23 1.32
CA VAL A 40 5.14 -3.13 -0.14
C VAL A 40 3.78 -3.28 -0.82
N VAL A 41 2.94 -4.17 -0.31
CA VAL A 41 1.61 -4.48 -0.86
C VAL A 41 0.57 -4.45 0.26
N VAL A 42 -0.64 -4.00 -0.07
CA VAL A 42 -1.80 -4.07 0.83
C VAL A 42 -2.27 -5.52 1.06
N GLY A 43 -3.03 -5.74 2.14
CA GLY A 43 -3.84 -6.95 2.30
C GLY A 43 -3.20 -8.13 3.05
N SER A 44 -1.91 -8.06 3.42
CA SER A 44 -1.31 -9.06 4.32
C SER A 44 -1.95 -9.03 5.71
N ASP A 45 -1.81 -10.10 6.48
CA ASP A 45 -2.36 -10.15 7.85
C ASP A 45 -1.70 -9.12 8.77
N LYS A 46 -0.38 -8.91 8.62
CA LYS A 46 0.33 -7.82 9.30
C LYS A 46 -0.22 -6.45 8.90
N TYR A 47 -0.50 -6.22 7.61
CA TYR A 47 -1.11 -4.97 7.14
C TYR A 47 -2.47 -4.72 7.80
N LYS A 48 -3.36 -5.73 7.78
CA LYS A 48 -4.71 -5.61 8.37
C LYS A 48 -4.65 -5.36 9.86
N ALA A 49 -3.81 -6.10 10.58
CA ALA A 49 -3.61 -5.93 12.03
C ALA A 49 -3.06 -4.52 12.36
N ALA A 50 -2.06 -4.05 11.61
CA ALA A 50 -1.49 -2.72 11.81
C ALA A 50 -2.53 -1.61 11.57
N LYS A 51 -3.37 -1.72 10.52
CA LYS A 51 -4.47 -0.78 10.27
C LYS A 51 -5.50 -0.79 11.41
N ALA A 52 -5.89 -1.97 11.90
CA ALA A 52 -6.82 -2.10 13.02
C ALA A 52 -6.27 -1.48 14.31
N ALA A 53 -4.96 -1.62 14.54
CA ALA A 53 -4.24 -1.02 15.67
C ALA A 53 -3.89 0.47 15.46
N LYS A 54 -4.32 1.10 14.35
CA LYS A 54 -4.01 2.49 13.98
C LYS A 54 -2.51 2.80 13.94
N MET A 55 -1.69 1.80 13.63
CA MET A 55 -0.26 1.98 13.38
C MET A 55 -0.03 2.72 12.06
N LYS A 56 1.12 3.38 11.92
CA LYS A 56 1.51 4.01 10.65
C LYS A 56 1.97 2.94 9.67
N VAL A 57 1.20 2.72 8.62
CA VAL A 57 1.55 1.80 7.53
C VAL A 57 2.13 2.62 6.39
N VAL A 58 3.42 2.45 6.12
CA VAL A 58 4.18 3.34 5.24
C VAL A 58 4.98 2.56 4.20
N LYS A 59 5.27 3.24 3.08
CA LYS A 59 6.15 2.75 2.02
C LYS A 59 7.61 2.69 2.48
N LEU A 60 8.41 1.87 1.82
CA LEU A 60 9.85 1.80 2.05
C LEU A 60 10.56 3.15 1.81
N ASP A 61 9.97 4.02 0.97
CA ASP A 61 10.50 5.35 0.67
C ASP A 61 10.60 6.26 1.89
N TRP A 62 9.74 6.05 2.91
CA TRP A 62 9.88 6.75 4.19
C TRP A 62 11.24 6.48 4.82
N LEU A 63 11.66 5.21 4.84
CA LEU A 63 12.92 4.82 5.46
C LEU A 63 14.12 5.30 4.64
N LYS A 64 14.00 5.27 3.30
CA LYS A 64 15.01 5.86 2.39
C LYS A 64 15.18 7.35 2.66
N GLU A 65 14.07 8.08 2.83
CA GLU A 65 14.12 9.50 3.14
C GLU A 65 14.70 9.77 4.53
N CYS A 66 14.31 8.98 5.54
CA CYS A 66 14.89 9.12 6.88
C CYS A 66 16.42 8.92 6.84
N SER A 67 16.89 7.94 6.05
CA SER A 67 18.31 7.71 5.81
C SER A 67 18.97 8.93 5.17
N ARG A 68 18.39 9.44 4.08
CA ARG A 68 18.90 10.61 3.34
C ARG A 68 18.97 11.86 4.21
N ALA A 69 17.98 12.08 5.05
CA ALA A 69 17.90 13.22 5.95
C ALA A 69 18.67 13.02 7.27
N ALA A 70 19.23 11.82 7.50
CA ALA A 70 19.85 11.39 8.76
C ALA A 70 18.98 11.65 10.00
N LYS A 71 17.65 11.58 9.85
CA LYS A 71 16.68 11.81 10.91
C LYS A 71 15.36 11.12 10.59
N VAL A 72 14.56 10.85 11.62
CA VAL A 72 13.19 10.36 11.43
C VAL A 72 12.32 11.51 10.92
N VAL A 73 11.83 11.40 9.68
CA VAL A 73 10.93 12.38 9.05
C VAL A 73 9.46 12.00 9.29
N PRO A 74 8.50 12.95 9.18
CA PRO A 74 7.08 12.64 9.30
C PRO A 74 6.64 11.54 8.32
N ALA A 75 5.88 10.56 8.83
CA ALA A 75 5.48 9.39 8.07
C ALA A 75 4.25 9.63 7.18
N ASP A 76 3.46 10.68 7.46
CA ASP A 76 2.17 10.95 6.81
C ASP A 76 2.26 11.08 5.29
N GLN A 77 3.38 11.63 4.79
CA GLN A 77 3.62 11.80 3.35
C GLN A 77 3.99 10.50 2.63
N TYR A 78 4.20 9.42 3.37
CA TYR A 78 4.66 8.13 2.88
C TYR A 78 3.68 7.01 3.23
N GLU A 79 2.45 7.35 3.63
CA GLU A 79 1.42 6.35 3.91
C GLU A 79 1.16 5.49 2.68
N LEU A 80 0.90 4.21 2.94
CA LEU A 80 0.64 3.23 1.90
C LEU A 80 -0.72 3.51 1.24
N GLY A 81 -0.73 3.63 -0.09
CA GLY A 81 -1.96 3.82 -0.85
C GLY A 81 -2.92 2.65 -0.68
N PRO A 82 -4.25 2.87 -0.81
CA PRO A 82 -5.23 1.81 -0.61
C PRO A 82 -5.16 0.69 -1.65
N LEU A 83 -4.56 0.94 -2.83
CA LEU A 83 -4.33 -0.06 -3.87
C LEU A 83 -2.85 -0.38 -4.08
N GLU A 84 -1.97 -0.01 -3.14
CA GLU A 84 -0.53 -0.18 -3.32
C GLU A 84 -0.14 -1.64 -3.59
N GLY A 85 0.66 -1.84 -4.64
CA GLY A 85 1.15 -3.15 -5.05
C GLY A 85 0.09 -4.04 -5.72
N LEU A 86 -1.12 -3.53 -5.95
CA LEU A 86 -2.14 -4.24 -6.73
C LEU A 86 -2.02 -3.88 -8.21
N CYS A 87 -2.32 -4.85 -9.06
CA CYS A 87 -2.44 -4.66 -10.49
C CYS A 87 -3.88 -4.92 -10.91
N ILE A 88 -4.55 -3.88 -11.39
CA ILE A 88 -5.95 -3.87 -11.77
C ILE A 88 -6.04 -3.89 -13.30
N CYS A 89 -6.86 -4.78 -13.84
CA CYS A 89 -7.30 -4.71 -15.23
C CYS A 89 -8.83 -4.68 -15.28
N THR A 90 -9.39 -4.23 -16.39
CA THR A 90 -10.84 -4.10 -16.55
C THR A 90 -11.38 -4.94 -17.71
N THR A 91 -12.63 -5.38 -17.59
CA THR A 91 -13.37 -6.00 -18.69
C THR A 91 -14.83 -5.56 -18.68
N GLY A 92 -15.46 -5.55 -19.85
CA GLY A 92 -16.86 -5.12 -20.03
C GLY A 92 -17.08 -3.61 -20.09
N LEU A 93 -16.17 -2.79 -19.55
CA LEU A 93 -16.36 -1.33 -19.47
C LEU A 93 -16.22 -0.61 -20.82
N TYR A 94 -16.98 0.48 -20.97
CA TYR A 94 -16.78 1.50 -22.01
C TYR A 94 -15.44 2.24 -21.82
N VAL A 95 -14.93 2.84 -22.90
CA VAL A 95 -13.62 3.51 -22.91
C VAL A 95 -13.51 4.60 -21.85
N GLU A 96 -14.53 5.44 -21.71
CA GLU A 96 -14.57 6.54 -20.73
C GLU A 96 -14.46 6.02 -19.28
N ASP A 97 -15.16 4.93 -18.96
CA ASP A 97 -15.10 4.31 -17.64
C ASP A 97 -13.73 3.65 -17.38
N ARG A 98 -13.09 3.09 -18.41
CA ARG A 98 -11.74 2.51 -18.29
C ARG A 98 -10.71 3.59 -17.98
N GLU A 99 -10.76 4.73 -18.68
CA GLU A 99 -9.89 5.87 -18.40
C GLU A 99 -10.09 6.36 -16.97
N LYS A 100 -11.34 6.41 -16.49
CA LYS A 100 -11.61 6.83 -15.11
C LYS A 100 -11.10 5.83 -14.08
N VAL A 101 -11.27 4.53 -14.32
CA VAL A 101 -10.74 3.48 -13.44
C VAL A 101 -9.21 3.51 -13.42
N GLN A 102 -8.56 3.74 -14.55
CA GLN A 102 -7.10 3.88 -14.61
C GLN A 102 -6.63 5.06 -13.74
N GLU A 103 -7.20 6.25 -13.94
CA GLU A 103 -6.84 7.45 -13.18
C GLU A 103 -6.99 7.22 -11.66
N LEU A 104 -8.13 6.66 -11.23
CA LEU A 104 -8.39 6.37 -9.82
C LEU A 104 -7.48 5.28 -9.26
N CYS A 105 -7.16 4.26 -10.06
CA CYS A 105 -6.25 3.17 -9.68
C CYS A 105 -4.85 3.72 -9.38
N GLU A 106 -4.30 4.49 -10.32
CA GLU A 106 -2.97 5.06 -10.22
C GLU A 106 -2.89 6.10 -9.10
N ALA A 107 -3.91 6.94 -8.93
CA ALA A 107 -4.00 7.89 -7.83
C ALA A 107 -4.04 7.21 -6.45
N ALA A 108 -4.55 5.97 -6.39
CA ALA A 108 -4.60 5.14 -5.19
C ALA A 108 -3.34 4.28 -4.95
N GLY A 109 -2.31 4.42 -5.80
CA GLY A 109 -1.05 3.67 -5.72
C GLY A 109 -1.09 2.29 -6.39
N GLY A 110 -2.19 1.96 -7.07
CA GLY A 110 -2.31 0.73 -7.85
C GLY A 110 -1.68 0.88 -9.24
N ILE A 111 -1.45 -0.26 -9.88
CA ILE A 111 -0.98 -0.36 -11.26
C ILE A 111 -2.17 -0.74 -12.13
N TYR A 112 -2.40 -0.02 -13.23
CA TYR A 112 -3.42 -0.39 -14.20
C TYR A 112 -2.80 -1.07 -15.43
N HIS A 113 -3.40 -2.18 -15.85
CA HIS A 113 -3.12 -2.79 -17.14
C HIS A 113 -4.41 -2.88 -17.97
N PRO A 114 -4.39 -2.43 -19.24
CA PRO A 114 -5.55 -2.53 -20.11
C PRO A 114 -5.88 -3.98 -20.45
N ASP A 115 -4.86 -4.84 -20.50
CA ASP A 115 -4.97 -6.25 -20.82
C ASP A 115 -4.82 -7.13 -19.57
N LEU A 116 -5.53 -8.26 -19.58
CA LEU A 116 -5.34 -9.30 -18.58
C LEU A 116 -3.98 -9.97 -18.80
N ASN A 117 -3.02 -9.65 -17.94
CA ASN A 117 -1.69 -10.23 -17.99
C ASN A 117 -1.51 -11.29 -16.88
N PHE A 118 -1.18 -12.51 -17.29
CA PHE A 118 -1.02 -13.65 -16.40
C PHE A 118 0.22 -13.47 -15.53
N GLY A 119 0.05 -13.60 -14.21
CA GLY A 119 1.15 -13.48 -13.25
C GLY A 119 1.45 -12.06 -12.75
N SER A 120 0.94 -11.01 -13.41
CA SER A 120 0.99 -9.64 -12.86
C SER A 120 -0.36 -9.12 -12.40
N THR A 121 -1.46 -9.47 -13.10
CA THR A 121 -2.80 -9.05 -12.70
C THR A 121 -3.18 -9.66 -11.35
N THR A 122 -3.50 -8.81 -10.37
CA THR A 122 -4.00 -9.28 -9.07
C THR A 122 -5.52 -9.21 -8.98
N HIS A 123 -6.15 -8.27 -9.68
CA HIS A 123 -7.60 -8.10 -9.69
C HIS A 123 -8.12 -7.77 -11.10
N LEU A 124 -9.26 -8.38 -11.46
CA LEU A 124 -10.01 -8.08 -12.67
C LEU A 124 -11.32 -7.40 -12.29
N LEU A 125 -11.48 -6.14 -12.67
CA LEU A 125 -12.72 -5.38 -12.51
C LEU A 125 -13.62 -5.67 -13.71
N ALA A 126 -14.62 -6.52 -13.51
CA ALA A 126 -15.62 -6.81 -14.51
C ALA A 126 -16.87 -5.96 -14.30
N GLU A 127 -17.37 -5.35 -15.37
CA GLU A 127 -18.72 -4.82 -15.37
C GLU A 127 -19.72 -5.99 -15.26
N VAL A 128 -20.25 -6.21 -14.07
CA VAL A 128 -21.37 -7.13 -13.88
C VAL A 128 -22.62 -6.29 -14.04
N SER A 129 -23.29 -6.45 -15.18
CA SER A 129 -24.60 -5.83 -15.43
C SER A 129 -25.55 -6.15 -14.26
N SER A 130 -25.69 -5.15 -13.38
CA SER A 130 -26.69 -4.96 -12.31
C SER A 130 -26.29 -5.01 -10.81
N ILE A 131 -25.04 -5.23 -10.36
CA ILE A 131 -24.79 -5.28 -8.87
C ILE A 131 -23.59 -4.46 -8.31
N ILE A 132 -22.61 -4.00 -9.10
CA ILE A 132 -21.32 -3.50 -8.53
C ILE A 132 -21.26 -1.98 -8.19
N PHE A 133 -22.36 -1.23 -8.21
CA PHE A 133 -22.32 0.19 -7.82
C PHE A 133 -21.99 0.45 -6.33
N HIS A 134 -21.95 -0.57 -5.47
CA HIS A 134 -21.78 -0.41 -4.02
C HIS A 134 -20.32 -0.37 -3.54
N ILE A 135 -19.37 -0.99 -4.26
CA ILE A 135 -18.00 -1.17 -3.75
C ILE A 135 -17.15 0.09 -3.95
N MET A 136 -17.30 0.80 -5.08
CA MET A 136 -16.48 2.00 -5.35
C MET A 136 -17.00 3.28 -4.68
N LYS A 137 -18.31 3.40 -4.40
CA LYS A 137 -18.83 4.54 -3.64
C LYS A 137 -18.36 4.57 -2.18
N SER A 138 -18.05 3.41 -1.60
CA SER A 138 -17.58 3.31 -0.22
C SER A 138 -16.18 3.89 0.00
N PHE A 139 -15.34 3.97 -1.04
CA PHE A 139 -14.00 4.60 -0.96
C PHE A 139 -14.05 6.12 -1.14
N SER A 140 -15.05 6.65 -1.85
CA SER A 140 -15.22 8.09 -2.06
C SER A 140 -15.86 8.83 -0.87
N SER A 141 -16.44 8.12 0.11
CA SER A 141 -17.17 8.73 1.23
C SER A 141 -16.36 8.90 2.52
N SER A 142 -15.05 8.64 2.52
CA SER A 142 -14.19 8.70 3.71
C SER A 142 -13.06 9.72 3.59
N SER A 143 -13.37 10.94 3.13
CA SER A 143 -12.61 12.14 3.49
C SER A 143 -13.41 12.92 4.54
N PRO A 144 -12.96 13.00 5.79
CA PRO A 144 -13.54 13.94 6.75
C PRO A 144 -13.02 15.36 6.43
N ASN A 145 -13.95 16.33 6.48
CA ASN A 145 -13.63 17.75 6.68
C ASN A 145 -12.79 17.96 7.94
#